data_AF-R6F904-F1
#
_entry.id   AF-R6F904-F1
#
_cell.length_a   1.000
_cell.length_b   1.000
_cell.length_c   1.000
_cell.angle_alpha   90.00
_cell.angle_beta   90.00
_cell.angle_gamma   90.00
#
_symmetry.space_group_name_H-M   'P 1'
#
loop_
_entity.id
_entity.type
_entity.pdbx_description
1 polymer ?
#
loop_
_entity_poly.entity_id
_entity_poly.type
_entity_poly.pdbx_seq_one_letter_code
_entity_poly.pdbx_strand_id
1 'polypeptide(L)'
;MKISITYAELQDYVASHFHKTINLGYVDGATLSVSVPIKVLGFTKSISINLIVKKIEGTDLFLSYDGKMGIDLLVSPAISYAKKLVPEKAGWVEQMPGNIVKLRLGDIDKAQKVFEKLKLNNILFEQENIVVEATLL
;
A
#
# COMPACT_ATOMS: atom_id res chain seq x y z
N MET A 1 -19.07 -7.54 -4.59
CA MET A 1 -18.86 -7.39 -3.14
C MET A 1 -17.96 -6.20 -2.86
N LYS A 2 -18.17 -5.51 -1.74
CA LYS A 2 -17.30 -4.43 -1.26
C LYS A 2 -16.82 -4.77 0.13
N ILE A 3 -15.52 -4.61 0.37
CA ILE A 3 -14.91 -4.72 1.69
C ILE A 3 -14.31 -3.35 1.99
N SER A 4 -14.57 -2.82 3.18
CA SER A 4 -14.01 -1.55 3.61
C SER A 4 -13.09 -1.78 4.82
N ILE A 5 -11.95 -1.10 4.82
CA ILE A 5 -11.03 -1.05 5.95
C ILE A 5 -10.86 0.43 6.29
N THR A 6 -11.17 0.81 7.52
CA THR A 6 -10.99 2.19 7.97
C THR A 6 -9.50 2.53 8.08
N TYR A 7 -9.19 3.81 7.93
CA TYR A 7 -7.83 4.30 8.16
C TYR A 7 -7.37 4.02 9.59
N ALA A 8 -8.26 4.18 10.57
CA ALA A 8 -7.98 3.88 11.97
C ALA A 8 -7.61 2.40 12.19
N GLU A 9 -8.38 1.46 11.64
CA GLU A 9 -8.07 0.03 11.73
C GLU A 9 -6.69 -0.31 11.15
N LEU A 10 -6.36 0.27 9.99
CA LEU A 10 -5.06 0.04 9.35
C LEU A 10 -3.92 0.69 10.15
N GLN A 11 -4.13 1.87 10.71
CA GLN A 11 -3.16 2.55 11.58
C GLN A 11 -2.90 1.75 12.86
N ASP A 12 -3.96 1.25 13.51
CA ASP A 12 -3.88 0.44 14.72
C ASP A 12 -3.19 -0.91 14.47
N TYR A 13 -3.49 -1.54 13.32
CA TYR A 13 -2.77 -2.74 12.90
C TYR A 13 -1.28 -2.46 12.73
N VAL A 14 -0.90 -1.35 12.08
CA VAL A 14 0.51 -1.01 11.88
C VAL A 14 1.22 -0.69 13.19
N ALA A 15 0.57 0.03 14.10
CA ALA A 15 1.11 0.36 15.42
C ALA A 15 1.32 -0.88 16.28
N SER A 16 0.35 -1.80 16.30
CA SER A 16 0.40 -3.02 17.11
C SER A 16 1.36 -4.08 16.54
N HIS A 17 1.40 -4.25 15.22
CA HIS A 17 2.16 -5.33 14.57
C HIS A 17 3.59 -4.95 14.19
N PHE A 18 3.82 -3.69 13.80
CA PHE A 18 5.14 -3.23 13.35
C PHE A 18 5.80 -2.23 14.32
N HIS A 19 5.09 -1.80 15.37
CA HIS A 19 5.56 -0.78 16.31
C HIS A 19 5.96 0.53 15.60
N LYS A 20 5.21 0.88 14.55
CA LYS A 20 5.38 2.11 13.77
C LYS A 20 4.09 2.92 13.80
N THR A 21 4.23 4.24 13.85
CA THR A 21 3.10 5.15 13.68
C THR A 21 3.07 5.63 12.24
N ILE A 22 1.90 5.58 11.61
CA ILE A 22 1.63 6.16 10.30
C ILE A 22 0.35 6.99 10.37
N ASN A 23 0.22 7.99 9.50
CA ASN A 23 -1.05 8.65 9.25
C ASN A 23 -1.49 8.42 7.82
N LEU A 24 -2.76 8.06 7.67
CA LEU A 24 -3.42 7.89 6.39
C LEU A 24 -4.38 9.06 6.18
N GLY A 25 -4.40 9.61 4.98
CA GLY A 25 -5.25 10.73 4.63
C GLY A 25 -5.80 10.60 3.22
N TYR A 26 -7.09 10.85 3.07
CA TYR A 26 -7.74 10.90 1.77
C TYR A 26 -7.23 12.08 0.94
N VAL A 27 -6.93 11.85 -0.34
CA VAL A 27 -6.64 12.90 -1.32
C VAL A 27 -7.73 12.93 -2.38
N ASP A 28 -7.97 11.79 -3.05
CA ASP A 28 -9.05 11.59 -4.00
C ASP A 28 -9.40 10.08 -4.10
N GLY A 29 -10.36 9.70 -4.95
CA GLY A 29 -10.82 8.31 -5.09
C GLY A 29 -9.75 7.28 -5.48
N ALA A 30 -8.63 7.71 -6.06
CA ALA A 30 -7.51 6.87 -6.47
C ALA A 30 -6.21 7.16 -5.70
N THR A 31 -6.18 8.24 -4.90
CA THR A 31 -4.98 8.72 -4.19
C THR A 31 -5.14 8.72 -2.67
N LEU A 32 -4.19 8.08 -1.99
CA LEU A 32 -4.04 8.05 -0.54
C LEU A 32 -2.74 8.73 -0.13
N SER A 33 -2.79 9.66 0.82
CA SER A 33 -1.60 10.21 1.46
C SER A 33 -1.19 9.31 2.62
N VAL A 34 0.09 8.93 2.67
CA VAL A 34 0.69 8.16 3.75
C VAL A 34 1.82 8.98 4.34
N SER A 35 1.73 9.29 5.64
CA SER A 35 2.76 10.06 6.32
C SER A 35 3.33 9.35 7.54
N VAL A 36 4.63 9.54 7.77
CA VAL A 36 5.36 8.94 8.89
C VAL A 36 5.98 10.06 9.73
N PRO A 37 5.72 10.13 11.05
CA PRO A 37 6.39 11.04 11.94
C PRO A 37 7.85 10.60 12.14
N ILE A 38 8.79 11.51 11.90
CA ILE A 38 10.22 11.33 12.15
C ILE A 38 10.66 12.27 13.25
N LYS A 39 11.28 11.72 14.29
CA LYS A 39 11.89 12.49 15.37
C LYS A 39 13.32 12.85 14.99
N VAL A 40 13.62 14.14 14.92
CA VAL A 40 14.96 14.67 14.66
C VAL A 40 15.25 15.76 15.68
N LEU A 41 16.30 15.58 16.48
CA LEU A 41 16.80 16.58 17.46
C LEU A 41 15.70 17.17 18.37
N GLY A 42 14.79 16.34 18.89
CA GLY A 42 13.71 16.78 19.79
C GLY A 42 12.46 17.33 19.09
N PHE A 43 12.48 17.50 17.76
CA PHE A 43 11.32 17.89 16.97
C PHE A 43 10.74 16.69 16.22
N THR A 44 9.41 16.66 16.06
CA THR A 44 8.75 15.68 15.20
C THR A 44 8.37 16.35 13.88
N LYS A 45 8.93 15.87 12.77
CA LYS A 45 8.54 16.27 11.41
C LYS A 45 7.85 15.11 10.72
N SER A 46 6.76 15.37 10.03
CA SER A 46 6.10 14.36 9.20
C SER A 46 6.67 14.38 7.78
N ILE A 47 6.99 13.21 7.24
CA ILE A 47 7.25 13.04 5.81
C ILE A 47 6.06 12.31 5.21
N SER A 48 5.50 12.85 4.12
CA SER A 48 4.36 12.27 3.42
C SER A 48 4.72 11.85 2.01
N ILE A 49 4.08 10.77 1.57
CA ILE A 49 4.10 10.25 0.20
C ILE A 49 2.64 10.08 -0.24
N ASN A 50 2.31 10.35 -1.49
CA ASN A 50 1.01 9.93 -2.01
C ASN A 50 1.17 8.61 -2.75
N LEU A 51 0.27 7.68 -2.48
CA LEU A 51 0.13 6.41 -3.19
C LEU A 51 -1.11 6.48 -4.07
N ILE A 52 -0.96 6.15 -5.35
CA ILE A 52 -2.01 6.29 -6.35
C ILE A 52 -2.25 4.93 -6.99
N VAL A 53 -3.50 4.46 -6.99
CA VAL A 53 -3.90 3.25 -7.72
C VAL A 53 -3.94 3.57 -9.21
N LYS A 54 -3.06 2.93 -10.00
CA LYS A 54 -2.97 3.19 -11.44
C LYS A 54 -3.80 2.22 -12.26
N LYS A 55 -3.71 0.93 -11.96
CA LYS A 55 -4.49 -0.12 -12.62
C LYS A 55 -4.39 -1.44 -11.85
N ILE A 56 -5.33 -2.32 -12.17
CA ILE A 56 -5.34 -3.72 -11.76
C ILE A 56 -5.36 -4.58 -13.03
N GLU A 57 -4.45 -5.53 -13.15
CA GLU A 57 -4.38 -6.49 -14.26
C GLU A 57 -4.36 -7.91 -13.70
N GLY A 58 -5.51 -8.60 -13.74
CA GLY A 58 -5.66 -9.89 -13.08
C GLY A 58 -5.49 -9.74 -11.56
N THR A 59 -4.41 -10.30 -11.01
CA THR A 59 -4.04 -10.18 -9.60
C THR A 59 -2.89 -9.20 -9.36
N ASP A 60 -2.42 -8.52 -10.42
CA ASP A 60 -1.38 -7.51 -10.33
C ASP A 60 -1.98 -6.13 -10.04
N LEU A 61 -1.49 -5.49 -8.98
CA LEU A 61 -1.84 -4.12 -8.61
C LEU A 61 -0.66 -3.20 -8.92
N PHE A 62 -0.94 -2.14 -9.68
CA PHE A 62 0.05 -1.12 -10.03
C PHE A 62 -0.24 0.14 -9.23
N LEU A 63 0.70 0.51 -8.37
CA LEU A 63 0.67 1.74 -7.60
C LEU A 63 1.71 2.71 -8.18
N SER A 64 1.39 3.99 -8.31
CA SER A 64 2.43 5.02 -8.42
C SER A 64 2.61 5.72 -7.09
N TYR A 65 3.78 6.29 -6.88
CA TYR A 65 4.04 7.15 -5.74
C TYR A 65 4.59 8.51 -6.17
N ASP A 66 4.19 9.55 -5.45
CA ASP A 66 4.79 10.87 -5.57
C ASP A 66 5.21 11.40 -4.19
N GLY A 67 6.10 12.40 -4.22
CA GLY A 67 6.62 13.03 -3.03
C GLY A 67 7.69 14.07 -3.35
N LYS A 68 8.22 14.69 -2.29
CA LYS A 68 9.30 15.68 -2.42
C LYS A 68 10.61 15.01 -2.87
N MET A 69 11.58 15.83 -3.28
CA MET A 69 12.93 15.38 -3.64
C MET A 69 13.51 14.44 -2.56
N GLY A 70 14.00 13.26 -2.98
CA GLY A 70 14.53 12.24 -2.07
C GLY A 70 13.52 11.14 -1.65
N ILE A 71 12.32 11.12 -2.25
CA ILE A 71 11.28 10.12 -1.97
C ILE A 71 11.75 8.66 -2.12
N ASP A 72 12.66 8.40 -3.06
CA ASP A 72 13.21 7.05 -3.31
C ASP A 72 14.01 6.51 -2.12
N LEU A 73 14.54 7.39 -1.26
CA LEU A 73 15.20 7.01 -0.01
C LEU A 73 14.21 6.42 1.01
N LEU A 74 12.90 6.67 0.85
CA LEU A 74 11.84 6.10 1.70
C LEU A 74 11.21 4.87 1.06
N VAL A 75 11.01 4.90 -0.25
CA VAL A 75 10.35 3.82 -0.98
C VAL A 75 11.25 2.60 -1.13
N SER A 76 12.54 2.77 -1.45
CA SER A 76 13.45 1.64 -1.67
C SER A 76 13.64 0.76 -0.42
N PRO A 77 13.77 1.32 0.80
CA PRO A 77 13.75 0.53 2.03
C PRO A 77 12.41 -0.17 2.28
N ALA A 78 11.28 0.48 2.00
CA ALA A 78 9.95 -0.12 2.17
C ALA A 78 9.75 -1.32 1.24
N ILE A 79 10.16 -1.20 -0.02
CA ILE A 79 10.14 -2.31 -0.99
C ILE A 79 11.06 -3.43 -0.53
N SER A 80 12.29 -3.09 -0.10
CA SER A 80 13.25 -4.08 0.42
C SER A 80 12.71 -4.82 1.64
N TYR A 81 11.97 -4.13 2.52
CA TYR A 81 11.28 -4.74 3.65
C TYR A 81 10.13 -5.65 3.19
N ALA A 82 9.29 -5.19 2.26
CA ALA A 82 8.19 -5.98 1.70
C ALA A 82 8.70 -7.29 1.07
N LYS A 83 9.81 -7.26 0.31
CA LYS A 83 10.44 -8.47 -0.23
C LYS A 83 10.79 -9.50 0.86
N LYS A 84 11.23 -9.04 2.05
CA LYS A 84 11.56 -9.90 3.18
C LYS A 84 10.33 -10.51 3.88
N LEU A 85 9.13 -9.94 3.70
CA LEU A 85 7.90 -10.49 4.27
C LEU A 85 7.45 -11.79 3.57
N VAL A 86 7.85 -11.99 2.31
CA VAL A 86 7.60 -13.21 1.53
C VAL A 86 8.89 -13.61 0.82
N PRO A 87 9.90 -14.11 1.56
CA PRO A 87 11.26 -14.27 1.05
C PRO A 87 11.36 -15.22 -0.15
N GLU A 88 10.57 -16.31 -0.14
CA GLU A 88 10.47 -17.29 -1.23
C GLU A 88 9.91 -16.70 -2.53
N LYS A 89 9.23 -15.53 -2.45
CA LYS A 89 8.55 -14.90 -3.57
C LYS A 89 8.85 -13.41 -3.67
N ALA A 90 10.10 -13.00 -3.43
CA ALA A 90 10.50 -11.59 -3.44
C ALA A 90 10.12 -10.80 -4.73
N GLY A 91 9.79 -11.49 -5.83
CA GLY A 91 9.20 -10.89 -7.04
C GLY A 91 7.75 -10.40 -6.88
N TRP A 92 7.10 -10.65 -5.75
CA TRP A 92 5.74 -10.19 -5.45
C TRP A 92 5.63 -8.66 -5.36
N VAL A 93 6.75 -7.98 -5.11
CA VAL A 93 6.86 -6.52 -5.10
C VAL A 93 8.05 -6.08 -5.95
N GLU A 94 7.77 -5.25 -6.95
CA GLU A 94 8.75 -4.81 -7.93
C GLU A 94 8.64 -3.29 -8.12
N GLN A 95 9.78 -2.60 -8.05
CA GLN A 95 9.88 -1.20 -8.43
C GLN A 95 10.14 -1.13 -9.93
N MET A 96 9.30 -0.40 -10.65
CA MET A 96 9.39 -0.17 -12.09
C MET A 96 9.76 1.30 -12.34
N PRO A 97 10.30 1.63 -13.53
CA PRO A 97 10.54 3.02 -13.93
C PRO A 97 9.28 3.90 -13.82
N GLY A 98 9.48 5.19 -13.52
CA GLY A 98 8.37 6.15 -13.42
C GLY A 98 7.65 6.13 -12.07
N ASN A 99 8.34 5.82 -10.99
CA ASN A 99 7.81 5.74 -9.62
C ASN A 99 6.61 4.78 -9.50
N ILE A 100 6.70 3.64 -10.19
CA ILE A 100 5.68 2.60 -10.15
C ILE A 100 6.16 1.46 -9.25
N VAL A 101 5.25 0.95 -8.42
CA VAL A 101 5.39 -0.30 -7.69
C VAL A 101 4.34 -1.27 -8.19
N LYS A 102 4.79 -2.39 -8.73
CA LYS A 102 3.95 -3.52 -9.11
C LYS A 102 3.89 -4.50 -7.95
N LEU A 103 2.67 -4.82 -7.51
CA LEU A 103 2.38 -5.84 -6.50
C LEU A 103 1.69 -7.02 -7.18
N ARG A 104 2.34 -8.19 -7.19
CA ARG A 104 1.78 -9.45 -7.70
C ARG A 104 1.05 -10.15 -6.56
N LEU A 105 -0.17 -9.71 -6.28
CA LEU A 105 -0.91 -10.17 -5.10
C LEU A 105 -1.19 -11.68 -5.17
N GLY A 106 -1.36 -12.22 -6.38
CA GLY A 106 -1.54 -13.65 -6.61
C GLY A 106 -0.35 -14.52 -6.21
N ASP A 107 0.84 -13.94 -6.11
CA ASP A 107 2.02 -14.67 -5.66
C ASP A 107 1.99 -14.87 -4.14
N ILE A 108 1.23 -14.10 -3.36
CA ILE A 108 1.18 -14.25 -1.90
C ILE A 108 0.26 -15.43 -1.54
N ASP A 109 0.79 -16.49 -0.91
CA ASP A 109 0.04 -17.74 -0.64
C ASP A 109 -1.33 -17.53 0.01
N LYS A 110 -1.41 -16.61 0.98
CA LYS A 110 -2.66 -16.28 1.67
C LYS A 110 -3.66 -15.59 0.75
N ALA A 111 -3.19 -14.74 -0.17
CA ALA A 111 -4.04 -14.01 -1.11
C ALA A 111 -4.42 -14.88 -2.32
N GLN A 112 -3.56 -15.82 -2.74
CA GLN A 112 -3.86 -16.75 -3.83
C GLN A 112 -5.19 -17.48 -3.62
N LYS A 113 -5.43 -18.00 -2.40
CA LYS A 113 -6.69 -18.66 -2.03
C LYS A 113 -7.91 -17.75 -2.11
N VAL A 114 -7.72 -16.44 -1.95
CA VAL A 114 -8.78 -15.44 -2.11
C VAL A 114 -9.09 -15.27 -3.59
N PHE A 115 -8.06 -15.18 -4.44
CA PHE A 115 -8.22 -15.00 -5.88
C PHE A 115 -8.75 -16.23 -6.62
N GLU A 116 -8.71 -17.42 -6.02
CA GLU A 116 -9.43 -18.61 -6.52
C GLU A 116 -10.94 -18.42 -6.53
N LYS A 117 -11.46 -17.53 -5.69
CA LYS A 117 -12.90 -17.29 -5.53
C LYS A 117 -13.32 -15.88 -5.91
N LEU A 118 -12.38 -14.94 -5.98
CA LEU A 118 -12.65 -13.53 -6.17
C LEU A 118 -11.81 -12.93 -7.29
N LYS A 119 -12.47 -12.14 -8.14
CA LYS A 119 -11.81 -11.20 -9.05
C LYS A 119 -11.76 -9.82 -8.41
N LEU A 120 -10.56 -9.28 -8.22
CA LEU A 120 -10.37 -7.89 -7.78
C LEU A 120 -10.74 -6.94 -8.92
N ASN A 121 -11.68 -6.03 -8.68
CA ASN A 121 -12.14 -5.05 -9.67
C ASN A 121 -11.54 -3.68 -9.41
N ASN A 122 -11.50 -3.24 -8.15
CA ASN A 122 -11.06 -1.89 -7.81
C ASN A 122 -10.53 -1.78 -6.38
N ILE A 123 -9.69 -0.78 -6.17
CA ILE A 123 -9.31 -0.26 -4.85
C ILE A 123 -9.53 1.24 -4.89
N LEU A 124 -10.42 1.72 -4.03
CA LEU A 124 -10.82 3.12 -3.95
C LEU A 124 -10.50 3.66 -2.57
N PHE A 125 -10.23 4.96 -2.50
CA PHE A 125 -10.10 5.66 -1.24
C PHE A 125 -11.33 6.54 -1.03
N GLU A 126 -11.82 6.52 0.21
CA GLU A 126 -12.86 7.41 0.72
C GLU A 126 -12.29 8.19 1.91
N GLN A 127 -13.03 9.15 2.44
CA GLN A 127 -12.57 10.08 3.47
C GLN A 127 -11.93 9.39 4.68
N GLU A 128 -12.44 8.21 5.05
CA GLU A 128 -11.99 7.45 6.22
C GLU A 128 -11.67 5.99 5.90
N ASN A 129 -11.80 5.55 4.65
CA ASN A 129 -11.77 4.13 4.29
C ASN A 129 -10.94 3.85 3.04
N ILE A 130 -10.41 2.62 2.99
CA ILE A 130 -9.99 1.96 1.77
C ILE A 130 -11.09 0.96 1.40
N VAL A 131 -11.64 1.09 0.20
CA VAL A 131 -12.70 0.21 -0.31
C VAL A 131 -12.11 -0.71 -1.37
N VAL A 132 -12.23 -2.02 -1.14
CA VAL A 132 -11.87 -3.07 -2.09
C VAL A 132 -13.14 -3.60 -2.73
N GLU A 133 -13.25 -3.45 -4.05
CA GLU A 133 -14.35 -3.98 -4.83
C GLU A 133 -13.92 -5.26 -5.54
N ALA A 134 -14.69 -6.33 -5.36
CA ALA A 134 -14.41 -7.63 -5.98
C ALA A 134 -15.70 -8.31 -6.47
N THR A 135 -15.56 -9.27 -7.38
CA THR A 135 -16.64 -10.12 -7.89
C THR A 135 -16.36 -11.57 -7.52
N LEU A 136 -17.39 -12.30 -7.09
CA LEU A 136 -17.31 -13.74 -6.85
C LEU A 136 -17.23 -14.47 -8.20
N LEU A 137 -16.30 -15.42 -8.31
CA LEU A 137 -16.12 -16.28 -9.48
C LEU A 137 -17.09 -17.47 -9.49
#